data_AF-A0A822EC14-F1
#
_entry.id   AF-A0A822EC14-F1
#
_cell.length_a   1.000
_cell.length_b   1.000
_cell.length_c   1.000
_cell.angle_alpha   90.00
_cell.angle_beta   90.00
_cell.angle_gamma   90.00
#
_symmetry.space_group_name_H-M   'P 1'
#
loop_
_entity.id
_entity.type
_entity.pdbx_description
1 polymer ?
#
loop_
_entity_poly.entity_id
_entity_poly.type
_entity_poly.pdbx_seq_one_letter_code
_entity_poly.pdbx_strand_id
1 'polypeptide(L)'
;ATIVTCFYCNGSLQNWGANDNPIIEHARWFPSCPYAKQLCGEDLFCKIQESKRIQKEQAKSTERTGSNSVTRTNELTNSGKLLIPDESTLSRLVAARLDLSISQRLLDLNFQLSIIKRCWEDQLRIKRDDFVSDTDVYVACLILRK
;
A
#
# COMPACT_ATOMS: atom_id res chain seq x y z
N ALA A 1 2.37 18.17 -15.57
CA ALA A 1 1.91 17.41 -14.39
C ALA A 1 0.42 17.59 -14.24
N THR A 2 -0.30 16.61 -13.69
CA THR A 2 -1.71 16.76 -13.28
C THR A 2 -1.77 17.35 -11.87
N ILE A 3 -2.59 18.39 -11.70
CA ILE A 3 -2.92 18.98 -10.40
C ILE A 3 -4.41 18.72 -10.15
N VAL A 4 -4.76 18.30 -8.94
CA VAL A 4 -6.15 18.05 -8.53
C VAL A 4 -6.41 18.84 -7.25
N THR A 5 -7.46 19.65 -7.25
CA THR A 5 -7.85 20.53 -6.14
C THR A 5 -9.15 20.03 -5.52
N CYS A 6 -9.21 19.94 -4.19
CA CYS A 6 -10.46 19.62 -3.49
C CYS A 6 -11.42 20.82 -3.50
N PHE A 7 -12.68 20.60 -3.87
CA PHE A 7 -13.72 21.61 -3.84
C PHE A 7 -14.09 22.11 -2.43
N TYR A 8 -13.82 21.32 -1.38
CA TYR A 8 -14.24 21.63 -0.01
C TYR A 8 -13.20 22.48 0.75
N CYS A 9 -11.92 22.12 0.66
CA CYS A 9 -10.84 22.75 1.43
C CYS A 9 -9.85 23.55 0.58
N ASN A 10 -10.02 23.57 -0.75
CA ASN A 10 -9.11 24.15 -1.75
C ASN A 10 -7.65 23.60 -1.73
N GLY A 11 -7.38 22.58 -0.89
CA GLY A 11 -6.12 21.84 -0.89
C GLY A 11 -5.87 21.18 -2.24
N SER A 12 -4.65 21.33 -2.75
CA SER A 12 -4.26 20.84 -4.08
C SER A 12 -3.12 19.83 -3.98
N LEU A 13 -3.20 18.76 -4.76
CA LEU A 13 -2.18 17.71 -4.87
C LEU A 13 -1.74 17.52 -6.33
N GLN A 14 -0.48 17.17 -6.50
CA GLN A 14 0.19 16.99 -7.80
C GLN A 14 1.19 15.85 -7.73
N ASN A 15 1.78 15.49 -8.88
CA ASN A 15 2.76 14.40 -9.01
C ASN A 15 2.20 13.01 -8.65
N TRP A 16 0.89 12.82 -8.81
CA TRP A 16 0.16 11.59 -8.58
C TRP A 16 0.81 10.37 -9.26
N GLY A 17 1.19 9.38 -8.44
CA GLY A 17 1.60 8.06 -8.87
C GLY A 17 0.42 7.17 -9.25
N ALA A 18 0.67 6.15 -10.07
CA ALA A 18 -0.37 5.20 -10.53
C ALA A 18 -0.91 4.26 -9.42
N ASN A 19 -0.42 4.40 -8.18
CA ASN A 19 -0.84 3.66 -6.99
C ASN A 19 -1.52 4.55 -5.94
N ASP A 20 -1.53 5.88 -6.15
CA ASP A 20 -1.98 6.84 -5.16
C ASP A 20 -3.51 6.82 -5.04
N ASN A 21 -4.03 6.62 -3.83
CA ASN A 21 -5.45 6.71 -3.57
C ASN A 21 -5.83 8.17 -3.22
N PRO A 22 -6.72 8.85 -3.99
CA PRO A 22 -7.04 10.25 -3.77
C PRO A 22 -7.64 10.59 -2.39
N ILE A 23 -8.32 9.65 -1.74
CA ILE A 23 -8.89 9.85 -0.40
C ILE A 23 -7.78 9.75 0.65
N ILE A 24 -6.90 8.75 0.53
CA ILE A 24 -5.77 8.53 1.45
C ILE A 24 -4.77 9.67 1.37
N GLU A 25 -4.36 10.09 0.17
CA GLU A 25 -3.43 11.22 0.03
C GLU A 25 -4.05 12.54 0.49
N HIS A 26 -5.34 12.78 0.20
CA HIS A 26 -6.03 13.97 0.69
C HIS A 26 -6.11 14.00 2.24
N ALA A 27 -6.45 12.87 2.89
CA ALA A 27 -6.41 12.74 4.35
C ALA A 27 -4.98 12.89 4.91
N ARG A 28 -3.98 12.30 4.24
CA ARG A 28 -2.56 12.37 4.60
C ARG A 28 -2.03 13.79 4.54
N TRP A 29 -2.41 14.60 3.55
CA TRP A 29 -1.85 15.94 3.35
C TRP A 29 -2.67 17.08 3.98
N PHE A 30 -4.00 16.95 4.02
CA PHE A 30 -4.91 17.99 4.53
C PHE A 30 -5.83 17.44 5.65
N PRO A 31 -5.27 17.05 6.82
CA PRO A 31 -6.05 16.44 7.90
C PRO A 31 -7.17 17.31 8.45
N SER A 32 -7.06 18.63 8.33
CA SER A 32 -8.11 19.58 8.74
C SER A 32 -9.33 19.60 7.82
N CYS A 33 -9.37 18.80 6.75
CA CYS A 33 -10.50 18.71 5.82
C CYS A 33 -11.56 17.72 6.32
N PRO A 34 -12.75 18.18 6.77
CA PRO A 34 -13.81 17.30 7.27
C PRO A 34 -14.31 16.33 6.20
N TYR A 35 -14.37 16.77 4.94
CA TYR A 35 -14.79 15.93 3.81
C TYR A 35 -13.81 14.79 3.53
N ALA A 36 -12.50 15.04 3.63
CA ALA A 36 -11.48 13.99 3.53
C ALA A 36 -11.62 12.97 4.67
N LYS A 37 -11.79 13.46 5.90
CA LYS A 37 -11.97 12.63 7.10
C LYS A 37 -13.22 11.75 7.01
N GLN A 38 -14.34 12.32 6.55
CA GLN A 38 -15.60 11.61 6.35
C GLN A 38 -15.50 10.52 5.26
N LEU A 39 -14.87 10.81 4.11
CA LEU A 39 -14.67 9.81 3.05
C LEU A 39 -13.65 8.72 3.42
N CYS A 40 -12.67 9.05 4.26
CA CYS A 40 -11.63 8.13 4.71
C CYS A 40 -12.12 7.18 5.81
N GLY A 41 -13.07 7.62 6.64
CA GLY A 41 -13.47 6.93 7.87
C GLY A 41 -12.48 7.15 9.02
N GLU A 42 -13.00 7.22 10.25
CA GLU A 42 -12.24 7.63 11.44
C GLU A 42 -11.01 6.75 11.71
N ASP A 43 -11.18 5.42 11.71
CA ASP A 43 -10.11 4.47 12.03
C ASP A 43 -8.93 4.53 11.04
N LEU A 44 -9.22 4.68 9.76
CA LEU A 44 -8.21 4.78 8.71
C LEU A 44 -7.55 6.17 8.73
N PHE A 45 -8.33 7.22 8.96
CA PHE A 45 -7.82 8.58 9.10
C PHE A 45 -6.81 8.69 10.26
N CYS A 46 -7.13 8.11 11.43
CA CYS A 46 -6.23 8.06 12.57
C CYS A 46 -4.92 7.31 12.26
N LYS A 47 -4.99 6.13 11.62
CA LYS A 47 -3.80 5.37 11.18
C LYS A 47 -2.93 6.16 10.20
N ILE A 48 -3.55 6.89 9.27
CA ILE A 48 -2.84 7.75 8.30
C ILE A 48 -2.08 8.88 9.03
N GLN A 49 -2.70 9.55 10.01
CA GLN A 49 -1.99 10.61 10.75
C GLN A 49 -0.84 10.05 11.60
N GLU A 50 -1.04 8.91 12.26
CA GLU A 50 -0.03 8.31 13.12
C GLU A 50 1.20 7.85 12.32
N SER A 51 0.99 7.17 11.17
CA SER A 51 2.11 6.80 10.28
C SER A 51 2.91 8.04 9.82
N LYS A 52 2.25 9.17 9.59
CA LYS A 52 2.90 10.44 9.22
C LYS A 52 3.67 11.10 10.37
N ARG A 53 3.30 10.83 11.63
CA ARG A 53 4.08 11.24 12.81
C ARG A 53 5.36 10.41 12.94
N ILE A 54 5.21 9.08 12.94
CA ILE A 54 6.33 8.12 13.10
C ILE A 54 7.40 8.37 12.03
N GLN A 55 7.02 8.57 10.77
CA GLN A 55 7.96 8.89 9.68
C GLN A 55 8.74 10.19 9.92
N LYS A 56 8.11 11.24 10.48
CA LYS A 56 8.80 12.50 10.82
C LYS A 56 9.78 12.34 11.98
N GLU A 57 9.42 11.53 12.98
CA GLU A 57 10.25 11.30 14.17
C GLU A 57 11.48 10.42 13.81
N GLN A 58 11.31 9.45 12.91
CA GLN A 58 12.41 8.67 12.33
C GLN A 58 13.32 9.51 11.42
N ALA A 59 12.76 10.31 10.50
CA ALA A 59 13.57 11.19 9.64
C ALA A 59 14.42 12.19 10.43
N LYS A 60 13.94 12.64 11.60
CA LYS A 60 14.67 13.58 12.49
C LYS A 60 15.83 12.93 13.27
N SER A 61 15.94 11.60 13.27
CA SER A 61 16.98 10.87 14.02
C SER A 61 18.11 10.32 13.14
N THR A 62 18.01 10.41 11.80
CA THR A 62 19.01 9.87 10.86
C THR A 62 20.17 10.84 10.55
N GLU A 63 20.15 12.08 11.03
CA GLU A 63 21.17 13.10 10.71
C GLU A 63 22.52 12.94 11.47
N ARG A 64 22.80 11.80 12.12
CA ARG A 64 24.05 11.57 12.87
C ARG A 64 24.62 10.17 12.67
N THR A 65 25.93 10.13 12.47
CA THR A 65 26.77 8.93 12.24
C THR A 65 26.64 8.35 10.83
N GLY A 66 27.78 8.08 10.18
CA GLY A 66 27.83 7.45 8.86
C GLY A 66 28.91 6.37 8.78
N SER A 67 28.99 5.74 7.60
CA SER A 67 30.06 4.84 7.14
C SER A 67 30.11 3.40 7.69
N ASN A 68 29.83 2.46 6.77
CA ASN A 68 30.49 1.15 6.57
C ASN A 68 30.29 0.02 7.60
N SER A 69 29.68 -1.11 7.18
CA SER A 69 30.45 -2.26 6.68
C SER A 69 29.60 -3.46 6.15
N VAL A 70 29.93 -3.88 4.92
CA VAL A 70 29.92 -5.23 4.31
C VAL A 70 29.17 -6.41 4.97
N THR A 71 28.33 -7.08 4.18
CA THR A 71 28.36 -8.56 4.02
C THR A 71 27.90 -8.96 2.61
N ARG A 72 28.43 -10.06 2.06
CA ARG A 72 28.10 -10.62 0.73
C ARG A 72 27.37 -11.95 0.87
N THR A 73 26.40 -12.21 -0.01
CA THR A 73 26.06 -13.56 -0.47
C THR A 73 25.71 -13.54 -1.97
N ASN A 74 26.04 -14.62 -2.68
CA ASN A 74 26.20 -14.65 -4.14
C ASN A 74 25.71 -16.02 -4.69
N GLU A 75 24.91 -16.14 -5.77
CA GLU A 75 24.18 -15.12 -6.56
C GLU A 75 22.69 -15.52 -6.73
N LEU A 76 21.98 -15.62 -7.87
CA LEU A 76 22.29 -15.58 -9.31
C LEU A 76 21.51 -14.47 -10.04
N THR A 77 22.05 -14.03 -11.17
CA THR A 77 21.39 -13.10 -12.12
C THR A 77 20.60 -13.87 -13.19
N ASN A 78 19.56 -13.24 -13.76
CA ASN A 78 19.59 -12.81 -15.17
C ASN A 78 18.42 -11.85 -15.50
N SER A 79 18.61 -10.94 -16.44
CA SER A 79 17.59 -10.00 -16.92
C SER A 79 16.82 -10.56 -18.11
N GLY A 80 15.49 -10.61 -18.03
CA GLY A 80 14.66 -11.01 -19.17
C GLY A 80 13.16 -10.83 -18.92
N LYS A 81 12.53 -9.96 -19.71
CA LYS A 81 11.08 -9.68 -19.79
C LYS A 81 10.20 -10.72 -19.09
N LEU A 82 9.62 -10.39 -17.93
CA LEU A 82 8.63 -11.27 -17.31
C LEU A 82 7.39 -11.35 -18.23
N LEU A 83 7.20 -12.52 -18.83
CA LEU A 83 6.03 -12.82 -19.66
C LEU A 83 4.76 -12.83 -18.81
N ILE A 84 3.61 -13.00 -19.45
CA ILE A 84 2.31 -13.10 -18.77
C ILE A 84 2.40 -14.24 -17.72
N PRO A 85 2.06 -14.00 -16.44
CA PRO A 85 2.01 -15.08 -15.46
C PRO A 85 1.00 -16.13 -15.92
N ASP A 86 1.45 -17.36 -16.10
CA ASP A 86 0.53 -18.49 -16.30
C ASP A 86 -0.30 -18.71 -15.02
N GLU A 87 -1.50 -19.26 -15.15
CA GLU A 87 -2.43 -19.41 -14.02
C GLU A 87 -1.88 -20.29 -12.89
N SER A 88 -0.94 -21.21 -13.17
CA SER A 88 -0.28 -22.03 -12.14
C SER A 88 0.77 -21.22 -11.37
N THR A 89 1.59 -20.43 -12.06
CA THR A 89 2.54 -19.50 -11.42
C THR A 89 1.82 -18.42 -10.63
N LEU A 90 0.75 -17.83 -11.16
CA LEU A 90 -0.07 -16.88 -10.41
C LEU A 90 -0.70 -17.54 -9.17
N SER A 91 -1.30 -18.73 -9.31
CA SER A 91 -1.91 -19.45 -8.18
C SER A 91 -0.89 -19.75 -7.07
N ARG A 92 0.34 -20.13 -7.42
CA ARG A 92 1.44 -20.34 -6.45
C ARG A 92 1.89 -19.05 -5.77
N LEU A 93 2.01 -17.95 -6.52
CA LEU A 93 2.36 -16.64 -5.95
C LEU A 93 1.29 -16.13 -4.99
N VAL A 94 0.01 -16.27 -5.35
CA VAL A 94 -1.14 -15.89 -4.52
C VAL A 94 -1.23 -16.76 -3.26
N ALA A 95 -1.01 -18.08 -3.37
CA ALA A 95 -0.97 -18.97 -2.20
C ALA A 95 0.08 -18.50 -1.17
N ALA A 96 1.32 -18.27 -1.61
CA ALA A 96 2.40 -17.77 -0.73
C ALA A 96 2.11 -16.38 -0.12
N ARG A 97 1.13 -15.62 -0.65
CA ARG A 97 0.66 -14.34 -0.11
C ARG A 97 -0.53 -14.49 0.83
N LEU A 98 -1.31 -15.54 0.70
CA LEU A 98 -2.34 -15.92 1.67
C LEU A 98 -1.71 -16.41 2.99
N ASP A 99 -0.51 -16.98 2.94
CA ASP A 99 0.28 -17.37 4.11
C ASP A 99 0.89 -16.18 4.89
N LEU A 100 0.86 -14.95 4.35
CA LEU A 100 1.36 -13.77 5.03
C LEU A 100 0.49 -13.39 6.23
N SER A 101 1.13 -12.86 7.28
CA SER A 101 0.49 -12.47 8.54
C SER A 101 -0.66 -11.46 8.38
N ILE A 102 -0.60 -10.58 7.38
CA ILE A 102 -1.70 -9.67 7.02
C ILE A 102 -2.91 -10.41 6.42
N SER A 103 -2.68 -11.40 5.56
CA SER A 103 -3.74 -12.20 4.94
C SER A 103 -4.44 -13.09 5.97
N GLN A 104 -3.69 -13.67 6.90
CA GLN A 104 -4.25 -14.40 8.04
C GLN A 104 -5.08 -13.47 8.95
N ARG A 105 -4.53 -12.29 9.31
CA ARG A 105 -5.26 -11.27 10.09
C ARG A 105 -6.53 -10.76 9.39
N LEU A 106 -6.58 -10.75 8.06
CA LEU A 106 -7.78 -10.41 7.30
C LEU A 106 -8.86 -11.49 7.41
N LEU A 107 -8.49 -12.78 7.45
CA LEU A 107 -9.42 -13.88 7.73
C LEU A 107 -9.97 -13.78 9.16
N ASP A 108 -9.12 -13.48 10.15
CA ASP A 108 -9.53 -13.22 11.54
C ASP A 108 -10.53 -12.05 11.66
N LEU A 109 -10.40 -11.05 10.77
CA LEU A 109 -11.31 -9.90 10.66
C LEU A 109 -12.53 -10.16 9.76
N ASN A 110 -12.92 -11.43 9.58
CA ASN A 110 -14.07 -11.91 8.82
C ASN A 110 -14.09 -11.48 7.33
N PHE A 111 -12.94 -11.19 6.70
CA PHE A 111 -12.90 -11.07 5.25
C PHE A 111 -13.00 -12.45 4.61
N GLN A 112 -13.82 -12.58 3.56
CA GLN A 112 -13.92 -13.84 2.82
C GLN A 112 -12.59 -14.14 2.10
N LEU A 113 -12.14 -15.40 2.13
CA LEU A 113 -10.94 -15.84 1.44
C LEU A 113 -10.98 -15.53 -0.07
N SER A 114 -12.16 -15.55 -0.69
CA SER A 114 -12.41 -15.12 -2.07
C SER A 114 -11.97 -13.68 -2.33
N ILE A 115 -12.23 -12.76 -1.39
CA ILE A 115 -11.88 -11.34 -1.49
C ILE A 115 -10.37 -11.16 -1.37
N ILE A 116 -9.73 -11.83 -0.40
CA ILE A 116 -8.28 -11.73 -0.17
C ILE A 116 -7.51 -12.36 -1.34
N LYS A 117 -7.95 -13.54 -1.82
CA LYS A 117 -7.40 -14.20 -3.01
C LYS A 117 -7.49 -13.31 -4.24
N ARG A 118 -8.68 -12.72 -4.49
CA ARG A 118 -8.88 -11.75 -5.58
C ARG A 118 -8.01 -10.51 -5.43
N CYS A 119 -7.85 -9.99 -4.22
CA CYS A 119 -7.01 -8.81 -3.94
C CYS A 119 -5.56 -9.03 -4.39
N TRP A 120 -4.99 -10.20 -4.07
CA TRP A 120 -3.64 -10.58 -4.51
C TRP A 120 -3.58 -10.94 -6.01
N GLU A 121 -4.63 -11.53 -6.58
CA GLU A 121 -4.72 -11.78 -8.03
C GLU A 121 -4.77 -10.50 -8.84
N ASP A 122 -5.67 -9.56 -8.50
CA ASP A 122 -5.81 -8.27 -9.19
C ASP A 122 -4.49 -7.47 -9.07
N GLN A 123 -3.85 -7.44 -7.89
CA GLN A 123 -2.55 -6.80 -7.68
C GLN A 123 -1.44 -7.43 -8.54
N LEU A 124 -1.27 -8.75 -8.52
CA LEU A 124 -0.21 -9.43 -9.29
C LEU A 124 -0.46 -9.42 -10.81
N ARG A 125 -1.73 -9.44 -11.27
CA ARG A 125 -2.08 -9.31 -12.69
C ARG A 125 -1.84 -7.90 -13.22
N ILE A 126 -2.23 -6.87 -12.45
CA ILE A 126 -2.24 -5.46 -12.91
C ILE A 126 -0.90 -4.77 -12.63
N LYS A 127 -0.35 -4.91 -11.42
CA LYS A 127 0.88 -4.23 -10.97
C LYS A 127 2.12 -5.09 -11.15
N ARG A 128 1.99 -6.43 -11.09
CA ARG A 128 3.09 -7.41 -11.15
C ARG A 128 4.12 -7.24 -10.03
N ASP A 129 3.67 -6.74 -8.90
CA ASP A 129 4.44 -6.41 -7.70
C ASP A 129 3.51 -6.61 -6.48
N ASP A 130 4.07 -6.57 -5.27
CA ASP A 130 3.31 -6.75 -4.03
C ASP A 130 2.67 -5.44 -3.54
N PHE A 131 1.98 -5.49 -2.39
CA PHE A 131 1.51 -4.29 -1.70
C PHE A 131 2.65 -3.66 -0.88
N VAL A 132 2.74 -2.33 -0.90
CA VAL A 132 3.81 -1.59 -0.21
C VAL A 132 3.68 -1.69 1.33
N SER A 133 2.47 -1.87 1.85
CA SER A 133 2.22 -2.09 3.27
C SER A 133 0.96 -2.93 3.53
N ASP A 134 0.87 -3.49 4.75
CA ASP A 134 -0.34 -4.11 5.30
C ASP A 134 -1.59 -3.24 5.17
N THR A 135 -1.44 -1.92 5.23
CA THR A 135 -2.57 -0.96 5.11
C THR A 135 -3.13 -0.97 3.69
N ASP A 136 -2.29 -1.13 2.68
CA ASP A 136 -2.71 -1.14 1.27
C ASP A 136 -3.46 -2.45 0.94
N VAL A 137 -2.99 -3.60 1.47
CA VAL A 137 -3.71 -4.88 1.40
C VAL A 137 -5.10 -4.74 2.03
N TYR A 138 -5.18 -4.14 3.22
CA TYR A 138 -6.42 -3.96 3.97
C TYR A 138 -7.41 -3.04 3.24
N VAL A 139 -6.93 -1.92 2.68
CA VAL A 139 -7.76 -0.99 1.88
C VAL A 139 -8.27 -1.65 0.60
N ALA A 140 -7.42 -2.39 -0.12
CA ALA A 140 -7.82 -3.09 -1.33
C ALA A 140 -8.87 -4.19 -1.03
N CYS A 141 -8.71 -4.94 0.05
CA CYS A 141 -9.71 -5.90 0.53
C CYS A 141 -11.03 -5.22 0.93
N LEU A 142 -11.00 -4.05 1.57
CA LEU A 142 -12.21 -3.28 1.89
C LEU A 142 -12.98 -2.83 0.64
N ILE A 143 -12.28 -2.37 -0.40
CA ILE A 143 -12.89 -1.93 -1.67
C ILE A 143 -13.58 -3.09 -2.40
N LEU A 144 -13.03 -4.30 -2.29
CA LEU A 144 -13.59 -5.53 -2.86
C LEU A 144 -14.73 -6.15 -2.02
N ARG A 145 -14.89 -5.76 -0.74
CA ARG A 145 -15.93 -6.25 0.19
C ARG A 145 -17.22 -5.41 0.11
N LYS A 146 -17.75 -5.25 -1.10
CA LYS A 146 -19.07 -4.63 -1.35
C LYS A 146 -20.22 -5.60 -1.11
#